data_AF-A0A7C9ERP0-F1
#
_entry.id   AF-A0A7C9ERP0-F1
#
_cell.length_a   1.000
_cell.length_b   1.000
_cell.length_c   1.000
_cell.angle_alpha   90.00
_cell.angle_beta   90.00
_cell.angle_gamma   90.00
#
_symmetry.space_group_name_H-M   'P 1'
#
loop_
_entity.id
_entity.type
_entity.pdbx_description
1 polymer ?
#
loop_
_entity_poly.entity_id
_entity_poly.type
_entity_poly.pdbx_seq_one_letter_code
_entity_poly.pdbx_strand_id
1 'polypeptide(L)'
;MGLARKKRKICPKVGRPESRDRISSLPDEILGQILSFLPTKYAVATSALSSRWRNLYKLTTSLDFDDSASFKSHKGLNIIRRNTRFRQFVDSILARFEQSNVTKFRLKCGKNNFDNSLISYWIKGACSHEISELELSIHTCVPYRLPLQLYLLTCQNLTVLKLDSNFEMSFT
;
A
#
# COMPACT_ATOMS: atom_id res chain seq x y z
N MET A 1 -8.28 -70.60 -12.15
CA MET A 1 -8.00 -69.25 -12.70
C MET A 1 -8.17 -68.23 -11.58
N GLY A 2 -7.10 -67.94 -10.84
CA GLY A 2 -7.12 -67.06 -9.67
C GLY A 2 -6.62 -65.65 -10.01
N LEU A 3 -7.19 -64.62 -9.38
CA LEU A 3 -6.68 -63.25 -9.45
C LEU A 3 -6.44 -62.72 -8.03
N ALA A 4 -5.16 -62.59 -7.68
CA ALA A 4 -4.70 -62.04 -6.43
C ALA A 4 -4.75 -60.49 -6.46
N ARG A 5 -5.47 -59.87 -5.53
CA ARG A 5 -5.49 -58.42 -5.32
C ARG A 5 -4.22 -57.99 -4.58
N LYS A 6 -3.34 -57.24 -5.26
CA LYS A 6 -2.10 -56.68 -4.70
C LYS A 6 -2.42 -55.41 -3.87
N LYS A 7 -2.42 -55.52 -2.54
CA LYS A 7 -2.51 -54.36 -1.64
C LYS A 7 -1.19 -53.57 -1.68
N ARG A 8 -1.26 -52.27 -1.98
CA ARG A 8 -0.10 -51.36 -1.95
C ARG A 8 0.27 -51.07 -0.49
N LYS A 9 1.51 -51.40 -0.08
CA LYS A 9 2.10 -50.97 1.20
C LYS A 9 2.29 -49.45 1.15
N ILE A 10 1.60 -48.73 2.04
CA ILE A 10 1.85 -47.30 2.29
C ILE A 10 3.00 -47.26 3.30
N CYS A 11 4.15 -46.74 2.89
CA CYS A 11 5.26 -46.51 3.81
C CYS A 11 4.89 -45.37 4.78
N PRO A 12 5.23 -45.45 6.07
CA PRO A 12 5.05 -44.34 7.00
C PRO A 12 5.90 -43.16 6.51
N LYS A 13 5.27 -42.00 6.28
CA LYS A 13 6.03 -40.77 6.06
C LYS A 13 6.71 -40.44 7.38
N VAL A 14 8.03 -40.62 7.43
CA VAL A 14 8.85 -40.10 8.53
C VAL A 14 8.67 -38.58 8.53
N GLY A 15 7.98 -38.06 9.55
CA GLY A 15 7.73 -36.64 9.69
C GLY A 15 9.06 -35.91 9.83
N ARG A 16 9.37 -35.06 8.85
CA ARG A 16 10.39 -34.02 9.02
C ARG A 16 9.94 -33.18 10.22
N PRO A 17 10.81 -32.86 11.19
CA PRO A 17 10.41 -32.00 12.30
C PRO A 17 9.82 -30.73 11.69
N GLU A 18 8.54 -30.46 11.99
CA GLU A 18 7.86 -29.28 11.49
C GLU A 18 8.66 -28.06 11.94
N SER A 19 9.37 -27.43 11.00
CA SER A 19 9.87 -26.09 11.19
C SER A 19 8.64 -25.21 11.35
N ARG A 20 8.17 -25.04 12.59
CA ARG A 20 7.02 -24.18 12.91
C ARG A 20 7.23 -22.86 12.21
N ASP A 21 6.26 -22.48 11.38
CA ASP A 21 6.30 -21.21 10.68
C ASP A 21 6.24 -20.09 11.74
N ARG A 22 7.41 -19.50 11.98
CA ARG A 22 7.60 -18.47 13.01
C ARG A 22 6.78 -17.22 12.69
N ILE A 23 6.58 -16.90 11.41
CA ILE A 23 5.79 -15.74 11.00
C ILE A 23 4.33 -15.98 11.34
N SER A 24 3.82 -17.18 11.05
CA SER A 24 2.46 -17.59 11.44
C SER A 24 2.25 -17.71 12.96
N SER A 25 3.29 -17.63 13.78
CA SER A 25 3.16 -17.62 15.25
C SER A 25 3.11 -16.22 15.88
N LEU A 26 3.43 -15.17 15.12
CA LEU A 26 3.41 -13.79 15.61
C LEU A 26 1.97 -13.31 15.83
N PRO A 27 1.69 -12.40 16.78
CA PRO A 27 0.39 -11.72 16.89
C PRO A 27 0.07 -10.85 15.67
N ASP A 28 -1.23 -10.59 15.44
CA ASP A 28 -1.69 -9.81 14.28
C ASP A 28 -1.17 -8.37 14.30
N GLU A 29 -0.96 -7.79 15.47
CA GLU A 29 -0.41 -6.45 15.66
C GLU A 29 1.04 -6.37 15.16
N ILE A 30 1.85 -7.39 15.46
CA ILE A 30 3.24 -7.49 15.00
C ILE A 30 3.27 -7.70 13.48
N LEU A 31 2.37 -8.51 12.94
CA LEU A 31 2.23 -8.66 11.50
C LEU A 31 1.84 -7.34 10.84
N GLY A 32 0.91 -6.57 11.43
CA GLY A 32 0.54 -5.23 10.98
C GLY A 32 1.73 -4.26 10.97
N GLN A 33 2.57 -4.29 12.01
CA GLN A 33 3.82 -3.53 12.06
C GLN A 33 4.82 -3.97 10.98
N ILE A 34 4.97 -5.28 10.73
CA ILE A 34 5.83 -5.76 9.65
C ILE A 34 5.32 -5.24 8.29
N LEU A 35 4.01 -5.28 8.08
CA LEU A 35 3.37 -4.79 6.86
C LEU A 35 3.49 -3.27 6.69
N SER A 36 3.62 -2.48 7.77
CA SER A 36 3.78 -1.03 7.67
C SER A 36 5.15 -0.59 7.13
N PHE A 37 6.14 -1.48 7.12
CA PHE A 37 7.43 -1.26 6.45
C PHE A 37 7.38 -1.54 4.94
N LEU A 38 6.29 -2.14 4.44
CA LEU A 38 6.13 -2.44 3.03
C LEU A 38 5.36 -1.32 2.32
N PRO A 39 5.66 -1.07 1.03
CA PRO A 39 4.75 -0.30 0.20
C PRO A 39 3.34 -0.91 0.25
N THR A 40 2.30 -0.07 0.32
CA THR A 40 0.92 -0.51 0.58
C THR A 40 0.45 -1.58 -0.40
N LYS A 41 0.89 -1.50 -1.67
CA LYS A 41 0.62 -2.54 -2.67
C LYS A 41 1.05 -3.94 -2.22
N TYR A 42 2.25 -4.06 -1.64
CA TYR A 42 2.77 -5.34 -1.19
C TYR A 42 2.09 -5.79 0.11
N ALA A 43 1.80 -4.86 1.02
CA ALA A 43 1.01 -5.15 2.21
C ALA A 43 -0.40 -5.68 1.87
N VAL A 44 -1.05 -5.10 0.87
CA VAL A 44 -2.34 -5.61 0.38
C VAL A 44 -2.17 -6.96 -0.32
N ALA A 45 -1.07 -7.17 -1.06
CA ALA A 45 -0.81 -8.43 -1.76
C ALA A 45 -0.63 -9.62 -0.80
N THR A 46 -0.19 -9.42 0.45
CA THR A 46 -0.10 -10.50 1.43
C THR A 46 -1.46 -11.08 1.81
N SER A 47 -2.57 -10.39 1.51
CA SER A 47 -3.92 -10.92 1.69
C SER A 47 -4.19 -12.23 0.94
N ALA A 48 -3.38 -12.56 -0.06
CA ALA A 48 -3.43 -13.80 -0.81
C ALA A 48 -2.73 -14.99 -0.11
N LEU A 49 -1.96 -14.77 0.96
CA LEU A 49 -1.17 -15.82 1.62
C LEU A 49 -2.03 -16.80 2.40
N SER A 50 -3.01 -16.32 3.17
CA SER A 50 -4.00 -17.15 3.85
C SER A 50 -5.21 -16.32 4.32
N SER A 51 -6.23 -16.99 4.85
CA SER A 51 -7.40 -16.32 5.45
C SER A 51 -7.02 -15.33 6.55
N ARG A 52 -5.98 -15.63 7.33
CA ARG A 52 -5.47 -14.77 8.40
C ARG A 52 -4.94 -13.45 7.86
N TRP A 53 -4.20 -13.48 6.75
CA TRP A 53 -3.57 -12.28 6.17
C TRP A 53 -4.55 -11.36 5.43
N ARG A 54 -5.78 -11.82 5.18
CA ARG A 54 -6.77 -11.13 4.34
C ARG A 54 -7.00 -9.67 4.73
N ASN A 55 -6.97 -9.38 6.04
CA ASN A 55 -7.28 -8.05 6.58
C ASN A 55 -6.12 -7.42 7.36
N LEU A 56 -4.95 -8.05 7.45
CA LEU A 56 -3.82 -7.53 8.25
C LEU A 56 -3.28 -6.20 7.73
N TYR A 57 -3.39 -5.94 6.43
CA TYR A 57 -3.02 -4.65 5.85
C TYR A 57 -3.80 -3.46 6.45
N LYS A 58 -4.95 -3.70 7.09
CA LYS A 58 -5.72 -2.65 7.76
C LYS A 58 -5.10 -2.20 9.09
N LEU A 59 -4.22 -3.02 9.66
CA LEU A 59 -3.49 -2.72 10.90
C LEU A 59 -2.21 -1.91 10.62
N THR A 60 -1.87 -1.68 9.35
CA THR A 60 -0.67 -0.89 9.01
C THR A 60 -0.90 0.56 9.36
N THR A 61 0.12 1.21 9.93
CA THR A 61 0.09 2.63 10.26
C THR A 61 0.71 3.52 9.17
N SER A 62 1.02 2.94 8.01
CA SER A 62 1.75 3.60 6.93
C SER A 62 1.10 3.29 5.59
N LEU A 63 0.75 4.35 4.85
CA LEU A 63 0.36 4.26 3.45
C LEU A 63 1.49 4.77 2.57
N ASP A 64 1.93 3.95 1.62
CA ASP A 64 2.97 4.27 0.64
C ASP A 64 2.50 3.88 -0.76
N PHE A 65 2.17 4.91 -1.53
CA PHE A 65 1.71 4.83 -2.90
C PHE A 65 2.79 5.33 -3.85
N ASP A 66 3.35 4.42 -4.65
CA ASP A 66 4.39 4.74 -5.63
C ASP A 66 3.96 4.30 -7.04
N ASP A 67 3.67 5.27 -7.90
CA ASP A 67 3.19 5.03 -9.27
C ASP A 67 4.20 4.26 -10.17
N SER A 68 5.47 4.24 -9.77
CA SER A 68 6.56 3.55 -10.45
C SER A 68 6.70 2.09 -10.05
N ALA A 69 6.41 1.76 -8.78
CA ALA A 69 6.41 0.39 -8.26
C ALA A 69 5.07 -0.34 -8.52
N SER A 70 4.02 0.43 -8.76
CA SER A 70 2.65 -0.07 -8.71
C SER A 70 2.28 -1.00 -9.87
N PHE A 71 2.81 -0.82 -11.08
CA PHE A 71 2.51 -1.71 -12.21
C PHE A 71 3.68 -1.74 -13.19
N LYS A 72 4.62 -2.68 -13.00
CA LYS A 72 5.68 -2.93 -13.99
C LYS A 72 5.02 -3.14 -15.35
N SER A 73 5.43 -2.32 -16.31
CA SER A 73 4.93 -2.38 -17.68
C SER A 73 5.20 -3.78 -18.24
N HIS A 74 4.17 -4.61 -18.32
CA HIS A 74 4.21 -5.71 -19.28
C HIS A 74 4.24 -5.02 -20.65
N LYS A 75 5.19 -5.40 -21.51
CA LYS A 75 5.30 -4.85 -22.87
C LYS A 75 3.88 -4.80 -23.49
N GLY A 76 3.33 -3.58 -23.63
CA GLY A 76 1.99 -3.37 -24.20
C GLY A 76 0.90 -2.73 -23.30
N LEU A 77 1.12 -2.49 -21.99
CA LEU A 77 0.13 -1.67 -21.24
C LEU A 77 0.30 -0.19 -21.57
N ASN A 78 -0.68 0.42 -22.26
CA ASN A 78 -0.67 1.87 -22.48
C ASN A 78 -0.73 2.61 -21.12
N ILE A 79 -0.11 3.79 -21.06
CA ILE A 79 0.00 4.62 -19.85
C ILE A 79 -1.38 4.80 -19.18
N ILE A 80 -2.42 5.01 -19.99
CA ILE A 80 -3.80 5.17 -19.54
C ILE A 80 -4.23 4.01 -18.64
N ARG A 81 -4.05 2.74 -19.06
CA ARG A 81 -4.45 1.59 -18.24
C ARG A 81 -3.65 1.48 -16.94
N ARG A 82 -2.37 1.86 -16.93
CA ARG A 82 -1.56 1.87 -15.69
C ARG A 82 -2.08 2.93 -14.72
N ASN A 83 -2.39 4.11 -15.24
CA ASN A 83 -2.95 5.21 -14.47
C ASN A 83 -4.32 4.84 -13.88
N THR A 84 -5.19 4.24 -14.68
CA THR A 84 -6.50 3.78 -14.21
C THR A 84 -6.36 2.77 -13.07
N ARG A 85 -5.47 1.78 -13.19
CA ARG A 85 -5.25 0.78 -12.14
C ARG A 85 -4.66 1.37 -10.87
N PHE A 86 -3.69 2.29 -11.00
CA PHE A 86 -3.12 2.97 -9.85
C PHE A 86 -4.17 3.83 -9.15
N ARG A 87 -4.96 4.61 -9.91
CA ARG A 87 -6.05 5.39 -9.36
C ARG A 87 -7.06 4.52 -8.61
N GLN A 88 -7.56 3.46 -9.25
CA GLN A 88 -8.50 2.54 -8.62
C GLN A 88 -7.93 1.92 -7.35
N PHE A 89 -6.62 1.61 -7.34
CA PHE A 89 -5.95 1.09 -6.16
C PHE A 89 -5.90 2.12 -5.02
N VAL A 90 -5.43 3.35 -5.29
CA VAL A 90 -5.37 4.43 -4.29
C VAL A 90 -6.77 4.74 -3.76
N ASP A 91 -7.74 4.95 -4.65
CA ASP A 91 -9.14 5.26 -4.29
C ASP A 91 -9.74 4.14 -3.40
N SER A 92 -9.48 2.86 -3.74
CA SER A 92 -9.99 1.72 -2.97
C SER A 92 -9.39 1.62 -1.57
N ILE A 93 -8.13 2.03 -1.39
CA ILE A 93 -7.48 2.01 -0.09
C ILE A 93 -7.92 3.21 0.75
N LEU A 94 -7.94 4.42 0.17
CA LEU A 94 -8.42 5.62 0.86
C LEU A 94 -9.87 5.49 1.31
N ALA A 95 -10.75 4.86 0.51
CA ALA A 95 -12.14 4.62 0.91
C ALA A 95 -12.30 3.65 2.09
N ARG A 96 -11.29 2.85 2.42
CA ARG A 96 -11.30 1.89 3.54
C ARG A 96 -10.51 2.37 4.75
N PHE A 97 -9.89 3.53 4.60
CA PHE A 97 -8.90 4.06 5.52
C PHE A 97 -9.51 4.78 6.72
N GLU A 98 -10.80 5.15 6.64
CA GLU A 98 -11.52 5.89 7.67
C GLU A 98 -11.46 5.25 9.07
N GLN A 99 -11.10 3.97 9.16
CA GLN A 99 -11.09 3.16 10.37
C GLN A 99 -9.66 2.79 10.85
N SER A 100 -8.60 3.42 10.30
CA SER A 100 -7.21 3.02 10.56
C SER A 100 -6.39 4.09 11.31
N ASN A 101 -5.47 3.65 12.18
CA ASN A 101 -4.56 4.50 12.97
C ASN A 101 -3.32 4.91 12.17
N VAL A 102 -3.51 5.37 10.94
CA VAL A 102 -2.37 5.66 10.08
C VAL A 102 -1.81 7.02 10.40
N THR A 103 -0.51 7.00 10.65
CA THR A 103 0.28 8.16 11.03
C THR A 103 1.16 8.63 9.88
N LYS A 104 1.47 7.75 8.92
CA LYS A 104 2.36 8.04 7.79
C LYS A 104 1.65 7.91 6.45
N PHE A 105 1.74 8.95 5.64
CA PHE A 105 1.26 8.95 4.26
C PHE A 105 2.37 9.38 3.30
N ARG A 106 2.64 8.53 2.32
CA ARG A 106 3.61 8.75 1.25
C ARG A 106 2.94 8.60 -0.11
N LEU A 107 3.07 9.63 -0.94
CA LEU A 107 2.56 9.62 -2.31
C LEU A 107 3.66 10.05 -3.28
N LYS A 108 4.02 9.13 -4.18
CA LYS A 108 4.95 9.36 -5.27
C LYS A 108 4.24 9.20 -6.62
N CYS A 109 4.19 10.31 -7.35
CA CYS A 109 3.61 10.43 -8.68
C CYS A 109 4.64 11.05 -9.61
N GLY A 110 5.32 10.25 -10.43
CA GLY A 110 6.33 10.80 -11.35
C GLY A 110 6.44 10.14 -12.72
N LYS A 111 5.72 9.04 -12.98
CA LYS A 111 5.80 8.34 -14.28
C LYS A 111 4.56 8.51 -15.16
N ASN A 112 3.46 8.97 -14.57
CA ASN A 112 2.14 8.77 -15.14
C ASN A 112 1.39 10.08 -15.43
N ASN A 113 2.01 11.25 -15.24
CA ASN A 113 1.43 12.59 -15.46
C ASN A 113 -0.04 12.69 -15.02
N PHE A 114 -0.28 12.45 -13.73
CA PHE A 114 -1.61 12.60 -13.16
C PHE A 114 -2.00 14.09 -13.10
N ASP A 115 -3.30 14.36 -13.24
CA ASP A 115 -3.83 15.71 -13.03
C ASP A 115 -3.65 16.15 -11.56
N ASN A 116 -3.25 17.40 -11.36
CA ASN A 116 -3.14 18.05 -10.06
C ASN A 116 -4.47 17.96 -9.27
N SER A 117 -5.62 17.98 -9.94
CA SER A 117 -6.93 17.83 -9.29
C SER A 117 -7.08 16.47 -8.58
N LEU A 118 -6.65 15.39 -9.25
CA LEU A 118 -6.67 14.02 -8.72
C LEU A 118 -5.69 13.85 -7.57
N ILE A 119 -4.47 14.38 -7.71
CA ILE A 119 -3.47 14.33 -6.65
C ILE A 119 -3.95 15.09 -5.41
N SER A 120 -4.58 16.26 -5.60
CA SER A 120 -5.17 17.04 -4.52
C SER A 120 -6.29 16.28 -3.80
N TYR A 121 -7.10 15.53 -4.55
CA TYR A 121 -8.14 14.68 -3.98
C TYR A 121 -7.55 13.59 -3.06
N TRP A 122 -6.50 12.88 -3.51
CA TRP A 122 -5.84 11.85 -2.69
C TRP A 122 -5.21 12.43 -1.43
N ILE A 123 -4.53 13.58 -1.57
CA ILE A 123 -3.90 14.25 -0.44
C ILE A 123 -4.96 14.69 0.59
N LYS A 124 -6.08 15.26 0.14
CA LYS A 124 -7.20 15.62 1.02
C LYS A 124 -7.79 14.41 1.74
N GLY A 125 -7.99 13.30 1.03
CA GLY A 125 -8.48 12.05 1.61
C GLY A 125 -7.53 11.45 2.66
N ALA A 126 -6.22 11.70 2.54
CA ALA A 126 -5.26 11.30 3.56
C ALA A 126 -5.22 12.27 4.76
N CYS A 127 -5.36 13.57 4.51
CA CYS A 127 -5.25 14.61 5.54
C CYS A 127 -6.53 14.83 6.35
N SER A 128 -7.62 14.11 6.07
CA SER A 128 -8.78 14.04 6.97
C SER A 128 -8.51 13.26 8.25
N HIS A 129 -7.29 12.74 8.42
CA HIS A 129 -6.84 11.94 9.56
C HIS A 129 -5.69 12.62 10.32
N GLU A 130 -5.42 12.15 11.54
CA GLU A 130 -4.32 12.59 12.41
C GLU A 130 -2.95 12.10 11.92
N ILE A 131 -2.60 12.39 10.66
CA ILE A 131 -1.29 12.03 10.11
C ILE A 131 -0.18 12.86 10.76
N SER A 132 0.92 12.20 11.10
CA SER A 132 2.12 12.83 11.66
C SER A 132 3.30 12.90 10.68
N GLU A 133 3.29 12.10 9.63
CA GLU A 133 4.30 12.10 8.57
C GLU A 133 3.65 12.19 7.19
N LEU A 134 4.02 13.20 6.40
CA LEU A 134 3.57 13.43 5.04
C LEU A 134 4.78 13.53 4.10
N GLU A 135 4.85 12.62 3.14
CA GLU A 135 5.90 12.60 2.12
C GLU A 135 5.29 12.65 0.71
N LEU A 136 5.60 13.72 -0.02
CA LEU A 136 5.06 13.96 -1.36
C LEU A 136 6.20 14.11 -2.38
N SER A 137 6.22 13.23 -3.38
CA SER A 137 7.09 13.35 -4.56
C SER A 137 6.22 13.47 -5.82
N ILE A 138 5.95 14.69 -6.29
CA ILE A 138 4.97 14.98 -7.35
C ILE A 138 5.63 15.61 -8.58
N HIS A 139 6.03 14.78 -9.53
CA HIS A 139 6.61 15.21 -10.79
C HIS A 139 5.53 15.27 -11.89
N THR A 140 4.88 16.41 -11.99
CA THR A 140 3.89 16.74 -13.03
C THR A 140 4.49 17.67 -14.10
N CYS A 141 3.86 17.76 -15.28
CA CYS A 141 4.31 18.68 -16.33
C CYS A 141 4.21 20.17 -15.96
N VAL A 142 3.37 20.51 -14.98
CA VAL A 142 3.21 21.86 -14.43
C VAL A 142 3.56 21.84 -12.95
N PRO A 143 4.04 22.96 -12.37
CA PRO A 143 4.27 23.05 -10.92
C PRO A 143 3.00 22.68 -10.14
N TYR A 144 3.16 21.89 -9.09
CA TYR A 144 2.05 21.49 -8.22
C TYR A 144 1.91 22.51 -7.09
N ARG A 145 0.72 23.12 -6.98
CA ARG A 145 0.37 24.00 -5.86
C ARG A 145 -0.25 23.18 -4.75
N LEU A 146 0.37 23.18 -3.58
CA LEU A 146 -0.20 22.55 -2.41
C LEU A 146 -1.50 23.27 -2.03
N PRO A 147 -2.63 22.56 -1.86
CA PRO A 147 -3.86 23.17 -1.39
C PRO A 147 -3.64 23.93 -0.08
N LEU A 148 -4.07 25.20 0.02
CA LEU A 148 -3.96 25.98 1.27
C LEU A 148 -4.62 25.28 2.48
N GLN A 149 -5.64 24.45 2.21
CA GLN A 149 -6.31 23.63 3.21
C GLN A 149 -5.39 22.58 3.85
N LEU A 150 -4.29 22.18 3.18
CA LEU A 150 -3.27 21.35 3.81
C LEU A 150 -2.65 22.05 4.99
N TYR A 151 -2.37 23.35 4.90
CA TYR A 151 -1.77 24.10 6.00
C TYR A 151 -2.65 24.01 7.25
N LEU A 152 -3.96 24.20 7.10
CA LEU A 152 -4.90 24.12 8.22
C LEU A 152 -5.06 22.71 8.81
N LEU A 153 -5.01 21.67 7.98
CA LEU A 153 -5.23 20.27 8.41
C LEU A 153 -3.97 19.58 8.94
N THR A 154 -2.81 19.89 8.35
CA THR A 154 -1.53 19.26 8.73
C THR A 154 -0.91 19.90 9.98
N CYS A 155 -1.21 21.15 10.32
CA CYS A 155 -0.52 21.84 11.41
C CYS A 155 -0.74 21.28 12.82
N GLN A 156 -1.75 20.45 13.08
CA GLN A 156 -2.02 19.96 14.44
C GLN A 156 -1.17 18.74 14.84
N ASN A 157 -0.89 17.82 13.91
CA ASN A 157 -0.21 16.55 14.21
C ASN A 157 1.02 16.29 13.34
N LEU A 158 1.24 17.04 12.27
CA LEU A 158 2.35 16.81 11.35
C LEU A 158 3.69 17.18 11.98
N THR A 159 4.54 16.19 12.15
CA THR A 159 5.92 16.33 12.66
C THR A 159 6.96 16.21 11.56
N VAL A 160 6.64 15.49 10.48
CA VAL A 160 7.53 15.30 9.33
C VAL A 160 6.82 15.70 8.05
N LEU A 161 7.35 16.73 7.38
CA LEU A 161 6.95 17.11 6.03
C LEU A 161 8.15 16.90 5.10
N LYS A 162 7.97 16.08 4.07
CA LYS A 162 8.96 15.87 3.00
C LYS A 162 8.32 16.18 1.66
N LEU A 163 8.93 17.11 0.94
CA LEU A 163 8.51 17.54 -0.38
C LEU A 163 9.68 17.33 -1.34
N ASP A 164 9.43 16.60 -2.41
CA ASP A 164 10.42 16.29 -3.45
C ASP A 164 9.79 16.55 -4.83
N SER A 165 9.84 17.80 -5.29
CA SER A 165 9.49 18.28 -6.64
C SER A 165 9.46 19.81 -6.74
N ASN A 166 9.12 20.34 -7.92
CA ASN A 166 8.84 21.75 -8.16
C ASN A 166 7.46 22.14 -7.59
N PHE A 167 7.37 22.17 -6.26
CA PHE A 167 6.20 22.69 -5.56
C PHE A 167 6.19 24.22 -5.63
N GLU A 168 5.06 24.80 -6.04
CA GLU A 168 4.80 26.23 -5.86
C GLU A 168 4.09 26.44 -4.52
N MET A 169 4.77 27.09 -3.57
CA MET A 169 4.16 27.59 -2.35
C MET A 169 3.64 29.00 -2.62
N SER A 170 2.40 29.13 -3.08
CA SER A 170 1.74 30.43 -3.20
C SER A 170 1.16 30.84 -1.86
N PHE A 171 1.77 31.83 -1.21
CA PHE A 171 1.18 32.54 -0.07
C PHE A 171 0.38 33.72 -0.63
N THR A 172 -0.94 33.58 -0.70
CA THR A 172 -1.88 34.69 -0.99
C THR A 172 -2.91 34.75 0.11
#